data_AF-A0A1R4J2G9-F1
#
_entry.id   AF-A0A1R4J2G9-F1
#
_cell.length_a   1.000
_cell.length_b   1.000
_cell.length_c   1.000
_cell.angle_alpha   90.00
_cell.angle_beta   90.00
_cell.angle_gamma   90.00
#
_symmetry.space_group_name_H-M   'P 1'
#
loop_
_entity.id
_entity.type
_entity.pdbx_description
1 polymer ?
#
loop_
_entity_poly.entity_id
_entity_poly.type
_entity_poly.pdbx_seq_one_letter_code
_entity_poly.pdbx_strand_id
1 'polypeptide(L)'
;MKTALSRRGLLTAGAAATGAAFLTGLDTSTAEASLPPFRRLVTPKLLHADPWWPVPDPGRTTTQAPDWNVGFKNDAEGLPLSLLRGNWGAHPSRLGWYINNHISSFENTGNRGNLTRAAQVMDIMMSRAAKDRGSAFVKYEFPWEVSHGKLPDPWYSSFGQSQFPLGAERLYRLTGDRKYLKARELLLNAFFQPRTKGRPWIVDVDRYGMLWLEEYPFADGHASHVHNGQIYAVGDCCATPNSPRTNARTSW
;
A
#
# COMPACT_ATOMS: atom_id res chain seq x y z
N MET A 1 77.58 -13.07 4.63
CA MET A 1 78.09 -14.43 4.31
C MET A 1 76.93 -15.40 4.15
N LYS A 2 76.87 -16.06 2.98
CA LYS A 2 76.37 -17.43 2.68
C LYS A 2 74.86 -17.75 2.93
N THR A 3 74.04 -17.75 1.86
CA THR A 3 73.45 -18.92 1.12
C THR A 3 72.51 -19.81 1.95
N ALA A 4 71.20 -19.97 1.70
CA ALA A 4 70.38 -20.33 0.51
C ALA A 4 70.10 -21.85 0.34
N LEU A 5 68.84 -22.12 -0.06
CA LEU A 5 68.18 -23.35 -0.58
C LEU A 5 67.71 -24.42 0.42
N SER A 6 66.42 -24.83 0.49
CA SER A 6 65.39 -25.26 -0.49
C SER A 6 65.49 -26.73 -0.92
N ARG A 7 64.38 -27.47 -0.72
CA ARG A 7 63.80 -28.56 -1.57
C ARG A 7 62.37 -28.82 -1.04
N ARG A 8 61.27 -28.53 -1.75
CA ARG A 8 60.67 -29.04 -3.02
C ARG A 8 59.88 -30.35 -2.89
N GLY A 9 58.66 -30.28 -3.46
CA GLY A 9 57.73 -31.36 -3.80
C GLY A 9 56.29 -30.81 -3.72
N LEU A 10 55.82 -29.92 -4.61
CA LEU A 10 55.51 -30.05 -6.04
C LEU A 10 54.33 -31.01 -6.32
N LEU A 11 53.17 -30.43 -6.60
CA LEU A 11 52.30 -30.85 -7.71
C LEU A 11 51.47 -29.65 -8.18
N THR A 12 51.69 -29.31 -9.44
CA THR A 12 51.06 -28.28 -10.26
C THR A 12 50.16 -28.95 -11.29
N ALA A 13 48.96 -28.40 -11.48
CA ALA A 13 48.26 -28.26 -12.77
C ALA A 13 47.06 -27.32 -12.47
N GLY A 14 46.83 -26.16 -13.08
CA GLY A 14 47.25 -25.67 -14.39
C GLY A 14 46.09 -25.80 -15.36
N ALA A 15 45.29 -24.74 -15.52
CA ALA A 15 44.75 -24.27 -16.82
C ALA A 15 43.71 -23.16 -16.58
N ALA A 16 44.04 -21.96 -17.06
CA ALA A 16 43.05 -20.96 -17.46
C ALA A 16 42.60 -21.28 -18.89
N ALA A 17 41.30 -21.26 -19.18
CA ALA A 17 40.77 -20.96 -20.50
C ALA A 17 39.29 -20.54 -20.42
N THR A 18 39.05 -19.33 -20.90
CA THR A 18 37.80 -18.73 -21.36
C THR A 18 36.95 -19.64 -22.24
N GLY A 19 35.62 -19.62 -22.09
CA GLY A 19 34.70 -20.21 -23.07
C GLY A 19 33.23 -20.16 -22.66
N ALA A 20 32.41 -19.60 -23.55
CA ALA A 20 30.98 -19.32 -23.48
C ALA A 20 30.04 -20.41 -22.91
N ALA A 21 29.00 -19.92 -22.24
CA ALA A 21 27.60 -20.37 -22.18
C ALA A 21 27.28 -21.87 -22.11
N PHE A 22 26.59 -22.28 -21.03
CA PHE A 22 25.32 -23.00 -21.16
C PHE A 22 24.48 -22.83 -19.89
N LEU A 23 23.26 -22.34 -20.08
CA LEU A 23 22.14 -22.38 -19.15
C LEU A 23 21.80 -23.84 -18.83
N THR A 24 22.05 -24.30 -17.61
CA THR A 24 21.34 -25.47 -17.06
C THR A 24 21.14 -25.33 -15.56
N GLY A 25 19.89 -25.03 -15.19
CA GLY A 25 19.22 -25.54 -14.00
C GLY A 25 19.92 -25.38 -12.65
N LEU A 26 19.96 -24.15 -12.11
CA LEU A 26 19.89 -24.02 -10.65
C LEU A 26 18.43 -24.28 -10.26
N ASP A 27 18.23 -25.45 -9.66
CA ASP A 27 16.96 -25.94 -9.15
C ASP A 27 16.41 -24.97 -8.08
N THR A 28 15.51 -24.08 -8.49
CA THR A 28 14.86 -23.08 -7.63
C THR A 28 13.84 -23.70 -6.67
N SER A 29 13.58 -25.01 -6.74
CA SER A 29 12.51 -25.67 -5.98
C SER A 29 12.75 -25.72 -4.47
N THR A 30 14.00 -25.71 -4.02
CA THR A 30 14.33 -25.89 -2.60
C THR A 30 14.35 -24.59 -1.79
N ALA A 31 14.60 -23.45 -2.43
CA ALA A 31 14.60 -22.13 -1.77
C ALA A 31 13.18 -21.55 -1.59
N GLU A 32 12.19 -22.02 -2.36
CA GLU A 32 10.81 -21.56 -2.28
C GLU A 32 10.00 -22.22 -1.15
N ALA A 33 10.47 -23.35 -0.60
CA ALA A 33 9.76 -24.14 0.42
C ALA A 33 9.95 -23.63 1.86
N SER A 34 10.97 -22.81 2.11
CA SER A 34 11.26 -22.25 3.43
C SER A 34 10.66 -20.85 3.66
N LEU A 35 9.90 -20.34 2.70
CA LEU A 35 9.20 -19.07 2.84
C LEU A 35 7.80 -19.32 3.42
N PRO A 36 7.38 -18.59 4.46
CA PRO A 36 6.01 -18.67 4.98
C PRO A 36 4.98 -18.48 3.85
N PRO A 37 3.79 -19.10 3.95
CA PRO A 37 2.86 -19.34 2.84
C PRO A 37 2.37 -18.08 2.11
N PHE A 38 2.59 -16.89 2.67
CA PHE A 38 2.14 -15.61 2.16
C PHE A 38 2.83 -15.12 0.88
N ARG A 39 3.91 -15.76 0.41
CA ARG A 39 4.60 -15.34 -0.83
C ARG A 39 4.10 -16.02 -2.11
N ARG A 40 3.23 -17.04 -1.99
CA ARG A 40 2.82 -17.91 -3.11
C ARG A 40 1.50 -17.56 -3.79
N LEU A 41 0.76 -16.55 -3.32
CA LEU A 41 -0.63 -16.32 -3.76
C LEU A 41 -0.91 -15.01 -4.52
N VAL A 42 0.10 -14.35 -5.09
CA VAL A 42 -0.14 -13.20 -5.98
C VAL A 42 0.59 -13.41 -7.30
N THR A 43 -0.05 -14.13 -8.23
CA THR A 43 0.31 -14.09 -9.64
C THR A 43 -0.23 -12.78 -10.26
N PRO A 44 0.54 -12.06 -11.11
CA PRO A 44 0.17 -10.71 -11.57
C PRO A 44 -1.00 -10.65 -12.57
N LYS A 45 -1.82 -11.70 -12.70
CA LYS A 45 -2.76 -11.88 -13.83
C LYS A 45 -4.25 -11.87 -13.49
N LEU A 46 -4.61 -11.56 -12.26
CA LEU A 46 -6.00 -11.30 -11.88
C LEU A 46 -6.06 -9.96 -11.19
N LEU A 47 -6.53 -8.93 -11.91
CA LEU A 47 -7.17 -7.70 -11.42
C LEU A 47 -7.47 -6.78 -12.62
N HIS A 48 -8.32 -7.26 -13.53
CA HIS A 48 -9.18 -6.33 -14.28
C HIS A 48 -10.35 -5.98 -13.37
N ALA A 49 -10.13 -5.02 -12.48
CA ALA A 49 -11.23 -4.32 -11.84
C ALA A 49 -11.57 -3.13 -12.74
N ASP A 50 -12.63 -3.25 -13.54
CA ASP A 50 -13.28 -2.09 -14.14
C ASP A 50 -13.53 -1.05 -13.03
N PRO A 51 -13.36 0.25 -13.29
CA PRO A 51 -13.55 1.27 -12.28
C PRO A 51 -15.05 1.43 -12.00
N TRP A 52 -15.57 0.65 -11.06
CA TRP A 52 -16.92 0.81 -10.50
C TRP A 52 -17.06 2.05 -9.59
N TRP A 53 -16.08 2.97 -9.62
CA TRP A 53 -16.24 4.31 -9.09
C TRP A 53 -16.76 5.22 -10.21
N PRO A 54 -17.84 5.98 -10.00
CA PRO A 54 -18.32 6.90 -11.02
C PRO A 54 -17.17 7.83 -11.42
N VAL A 55 -16.78 7.76 -12.69
CA VAL A 55 -16.00 8.82 -13.33
C VAL A 55 -16.80 10.09 -13.09
N PRO A 56 -16.24 11.14 -12.45
CA PRO A 56 -16.93 12.40 -12.34
C PRO A 56 -17.28 12.87 -13.77
N ASP A 57 -18.56 12.84 -14.11
CA ASP A 57 -19.06 13.47 -15.31
C ASP A 57 -18.80 14.97 -15.16
N PRO A 58 -17.94 15.58 -16.01
CA PRO A 58 -17.62 17.00 -15.92
C PRO A 58 -18.85 17.91 -16.02
N GLY A 59 -19.98 17.39 -16.50
CA GLY A 59 -21.25 18.12 -16.65
C GLY A 59 -22.30 17.86 -15.57
N ARG A 60 -22.07 16.94 -14.61
CA ARG A 60 -23.11 16.59 -13.61
C ARG A 60 -22.97 17.43 -12.34
N THR A 61 -23.56 18.62 -12.35
CA THR A 61 -23.96 19.30 -11.11
C THR A 61 -25.13 18.55 -10.48
N THR A 62 -24.85 17.52 -9.65
CA THR A 62 -25.89 16.92 -8.82
C THR A 62 -26.20 17.85 -7.66
N THR A 63 -27.31 18.57 -7.75
CA THR A 63 -27.80 19.53 -6.74
C THR A 63 -28.40 18.89 -5.49
N GLN A 64 -28.43 17.57 -5.34
CA GLN A 64 -28.68 16.92 -4.06
C GLN A 64 -27.89 15.60 -3.98
N ALA A 65 -26.72 15.67 -3.34
CA ALA A 65 -26.03 14.47 -2.85
C ALA A 65 -26.74 13.98 -1.58
N PRO A 66 -26.95 12.67 -1.38
CA PRO A 66 -27.68 12.14 -0.24
C PRO A 66 -26.90 12.40 1.07
N ASP A 67 -27.22 13.44 1.85
CA ASP A 67 -26.67 13.81 3.18
C ASP A 67 -25.15 13.68 3.44
N TRP A 68 -24.35 13.40 2.41
CA TRP A 68 -22.90 13.50 2.42
C TRP A 68 -22.57 14.97 2.26
N ASN A 69 -22.71 15.74 3.33
CA ASN A 69 -22.15 17.09 3.43
C ASN A 69 -20.62 16.99 3.38
N VAL A 70 -20.06 16.75 2.19
CA VAL A 70 -18.62 16.64 1.96
C VAL A 70 -18.07 18.06 1.88
N GLY A 71 -17.67 18.59 3.03
CA GLY A 71 -16.77 19.73 3.08
C GLY A 71 -15.32 19.25 3.05
N PHE A 72 -14.45 20.01 2.39
CA PHE A 72 -13.01 19.90 2.56
C PHE A 72 -12.52 21.16 3.27
N LYS A 73 -11.84 20.98 4.40
CA LYS A 73 -11.07 22.05 5.05
C LYS A 73 -9.69 21.49 5.39
N ASN A 74 -8.68 22.33 5.40
CA ASN A 74 -7.37 21.91 5.90
C ASN A 74 -7.33 22.07 7.42
N ASP A 75 -6.65 21.15 8.11
CA ASP A 75 -6.26 21.36 9.49
C ASP A 75 -5.01 22.26 9.61
N ALA A 76 -4.51 22.45 10.83
CA ALA A 76 -3.34 23.29 11.10
C ALA A 76 -2.04 22.79 10.44
N GLU A 77 -1.92 21.49 10.17
CA GLU A 77 -0.77 20.88 9.47
C GLU A 77 -0.94 20.95 7.94
N GLY A 78 -2.13 21.34 7.47
CA GLY A 78 -2.48 21.41 6.07
C GLY A 78 -3.10 20.12 5.52
N LEU A 79 -3.53 19.18 6.36
CA LEU A 79 -4.18 17.94 5.94
C LEU A 79 -5.64 18.22 5.53
N PRO A 80 -6.09 17.78 4.33
CA PRO A 80 -7.48 17.98 3.93
C PRO A 80 -8.40 17.01 4.70
N LEU A 81 -9.19 17.56 5.61
CA LEU A 81 -10.17 16.84 6.41
C LEU A 81 -11.45 16.61 5.62
N SER A 82 -12.15 15.52 5.93
CA SER A 82 -13.49 15.23 5.43
C SER A 82 -14.52 15.47 6.53
N LEU A 83 -15.68 16.03 6.17
CA LEU A 83 -16.84 16.13 7.06
C LEU A 83 -17.72 14.89 6.91
N LEU A 84 -17.84 14.09 7.97
CA LEU A 84 -18.69 12.90 8.02
C LEU A 84 -19.56 12.94 9.28
N ARG A 85 -20.90 12.93 9.09
CA ARG A 85 -21.88 12.97 10.19
C ARG A 85 -21.59 14.07 11.22
N GLY A 86 -21.20 15.26 10.76
CA GLY A 86 -20.85 16.40 11.62
C GLY A 86 -19.42 16.42 12.16
N ASN A 87 -18.65 15.33 12.01
CA ASN A 87 -17.27 15.25 12.47
C ASN A 87 -16.29 15.56 11.34
N TRP A 88 -15.34 16.44 11.64
CA TRP A 88 -14.20 16.70 10.77
C TRP A 88 -13.04 15.79 11.17
N GLY A 89 -12.51 15.01 10.25
CA GLY A 89 -11.41 14.10 10.56
C GLY A 89 -10.61 13.68 9.33
N ALA A 90 -9.42 13.13 9.60
CA ALA A 90 -8.63 12.46 8.57
C ALA A 90 -9.35 11.19 8.14
N HIS A 91 -9.59 11.07 6.83
CA HIS A 91 -10.28 9.93 6.23
C HIS A 91 -9.36 9.22 5.24
N PRO A 92 -8.60 8.20 5.68
CA PRO A 92 -7.60 7.52 4.87
C PRO A 92 -8.01 7.16 3.44
N SER A 93 -9.20 6.59 3.21
CA SER A 93 -9.58 6.25 1.82
C SER A 93 -9.73 7.49 0.91
N ARG A 94 -10.20 8.62 1.44
CA ARG A 94 -10.28 9.90 0.70
C ARG A 94 -8.89 10.50 0.49
N LEU A 95 -8.05 10.42 1.52
CA LEU A 95 -6.69 10.96 1.48
C LEU A 95 -5.76 10.19 0.54
N GLY A 96 -5.86 8.86 0.50
CA GLY A 96 -5.13 8.05 -0.45
C GLY A 96 -5.56 8.32 -1.90
N TRP A 97 -6.87 8.45 -2.16
CA TRP A 97 -7.38 8.91 -3.45
C TRP A 97 -6.85 10.32 -3.82
N TYR A 98 -6.89 11.26 -2.86
CA TYR A 98 -6.41 12.63 -3.03
C TYR A 98 -4.92 12.67 -3.43
N ILE A 99 -4.06 11.94 -2.72
CA ILE A 99 -2.63 11.82 -3.04
C ILE A 99 -2.46 11.27 -4.46
N ASN A 100 -3.10 10.15 -4.78
CA ASN A 100 -2.92 9.50 -6.09
C ASN A 100 -3.40 10.37 -7.25
N ASN A 101 -4.46 11.15 -7.07
CA ASN A 101 -4.95 12.08 -8.08
C ASN A 101 -4.04 13.28 -8.28
N HIS A 102 -3.45 13.83 -7.22
CA HIS A 102 -2.44 14.86 -7.37
C HIS A 102 -1.21 14.34 -8.12
N ILE A 103 -0.76 13.11 -7.84
CA ILE A 103 0.34 12.52 -8.61
C ILE A 103 -0.05 12.34 -10.08
N SER A 104 -1.23 11.80 -10.39
CA SER A 104 -1.71 11.64 -11.76
C SER A 104 -1.87 12.99 -12.48
N SER A 105 -2.33 14.03 -11.78
CA SER A 105 -2.42 15.38 -12.32
C SER A 105 -1.04 15.95 -12.64
N PHE A 106 -0.04 15.72 -11.78
CA PHE A 106 1.35 16.09 -12.09
C PHE A 106 1.88 15.35 -13.32
N GLU A 107 1.69 14.05 -13.42
CA GLU A 107 2.13 13.26 -14.58
C GLU A 107 1.48 13.73 -15.89
N ASN A 108 0.21 14.15 -15.85
CA ASN A 108 -0.52 14.61 -17.02
C ASN A 108 -0.21 16.06 -17.44
N THR A 109 0.16 16.93 -16.48
CA THR A 109 0.25 18.38 -16.71
C THR A 109 1.64 18.97 -16.49
N GLY A 110 2.54 18.25 -15.83
CA GLY A 110 3.82 18.76 -15.35
C GLY A 110 3.73 19.74 -14.19
N ASN A 111 2.54 20.04 -13.65
CA ASN A 111 2.38 21.02 -12.57
C ASN A 111 2.99 20.50 -11.25
N ARG A 112 4.19 20.98 -10.92
CA ARG A 112 4.94 20.57 -9.73
C ARG A 112 4.22 20.84 -8.42
N GLY A 113 3.29 21.80 -8.38
CA GLY A 113 2.46 22.08 -7.20
C GLY A 113 1.64 20.85 -6.76
N ASN A 114 1.17 20.05 -7.72
CA ASN A 114 0.45 18.81 -7.43
C ASN A 114 1.37 17.75 -6.80
N LEU A 115 2.60 17.59 -7.31
CA LEU A 115 3.56 16.64 -6.73
C LEU A 115 3.95 17.07 -5.31
N THR A 116 4.23 18.36 -5.09
CA THR A 116 4.51 18.92 -3.77
C THR A 116 3.34 18.69 -2.81
N ARG A 117 2.10 18.87 -3.27
CA ARG A 117 0.91 18.65 -2.45
C ARG A 117 0.72 17.18 -2.07
N ALA A 118 0.91 16.26 -3.02
CA ALA A 118 0.86 14.82 -2.76
C ALA A 118 1.92 14.39 -1.73
N ALA A 119 3.15 14.87 -1.89
CA ALA A 119 4.26 14.67 -0.96
C ALA A 119 3.92 15.16 0.45
N GLN A 120 3.44 16.40 0.58
CA GLN A 120 3.07 17.00 1.88
C GLN A 120 2.01 16.16 2.60
N VAL A 121 0.94 15.76 1.90
CA VAL A 121 -0.14 14.98 2.52
C VAL A 121 0.33 13.58 2.91
N MET A 122 1.18 12.93 2.10
CA MET A 122 1.80 11.66 2.47
C MET A 122 2.68 11.81 3.73
N ASP A 123 3.48 12.87 3.82
CA ASP A 123 4.35 13.13 4.98
C ASP A 123 3.53 13.30 6.27
N ILE A 124 2.45 14.09 6.23
CA ILE A 124 1.55 14.27 7.37
C ILE A 124 0.87 12.95 7.76
N MET A 125 0.38 12.18 6.77
CA MET A 125 -0.24 10.89 7.06
C MET A 125 0.75 9.90 7.69
N MET A 126 1.99 9.89 7.21
CA MET A 126 3.03 9.01 7.73
C MET A 126 3.53 9.43 9.12
N SER A 127 3.49 10.72 9.46
CA SER A 127 3.82 11.21 10.81
C SER A 127 2.71 10.89 11.82
N ARG A 128 1.44 10.93 11.41
CA ARG A 128 0.27 10.61 12.26
C ARG A 128 -0.02 9.13 12.42
N ALA A 129 0.39 8.30 11.46
CA ALA A 129 0.15 6.86 11.47
C ALA A 129 0.68 6.17 12.74
N ALA A 130 -0.08 5.22 13.27
CA ALA A 130 0.40 4.39 14.38
C ALA A 130 1.51 3.45 13.89
N LYS A 131 2.64 3.42 14.58
CA LYS A 131 3.76 2.52 14.27
C LYS A 131 3.71 1.32 15.19
N ASP A 132 3.70 0.13 14.62
CA ASP A 132 3.64 -1.12 15.38
C ASP A 132 4.33 -2.23 14.60
N ARG A 133 5.25 -2.97 15.24
CA ARG A 133 5.92 -4.17 14.66
C ARG A 133 6.52 -3.97 13.26
N GLY A 134 7.14 -2.82 13.02
CA GLY A 134 7.73 -2.51 11.72
C GLY A 134 6.69 -2.19 10.62
N SER A 135 5.48 -1.83 11.04
CA SER A 135 4.37 -1.41 10.18
C SER A 135 3.90 0.00 10.53
N ALA A 136 3.19 0.63 9.59
CA ALA A 136 2.49 1.89 9.79
C ALA A 136 1.00 1.69 9.46
N PHE A 137 0.13 2.05 10.41
CA PHE A 137 -1.32 1.98 10.29
C PHE A 137 -1.90 3.39 10.16
N VAL A 138 -2.52 3.68 9.01
CA VAL A 138 -3.16 4.99 8.78
C VAL A 138 -4.45 5.10 9.59
N LYS A 139 -4.58 6.20 10.34
CA LYS A 139 -5.69 6.41 11.26
C LYS A 139 -6.86 7.09 10.57
N TYR A 140 -8.05 6.58 10.82
CA TYR A 140 -9.26 7.36 10.74
C TYR A 140 -9.37 8.17 12.03
N GLU A 141 -9.34 9.49 11.92
CA GLU A 141 -9.30 10.42 13.06
C GLU A 141 -10.67 11.04 13.29
N PHE A 142 -11.66 10.16 13.48
CA PHE A 142 -13.03 10.49 13.85
C PHE A 142 -13.75 9.21 14.32
N PRO A 143 -14.75 9.31 15.22
CA PRO A 143 -15.53 8.15 15.62
C PRO A 143 -16.49 7.70 14.50
N TRP A 144 -16.71 6.40 14.36
CA TRP A 144 -17.62 5.84 13.37
C TRP A 144 -18.56 4.80 13.97
N GLU A 145 -19.76 4.70 13.42
CA GLU A 145 -20.78 3.73 13.87
C GLU A 145 -21.35 3.03 12.64
N VAL A 146 -21.22 1.71 12.65
CA VAL A 146 -21.75 0.77 11.66
C VAL A 146 -22.73 -0.18 12.35
N SER A 147 -23.52 -0.92 11.57
CA SER A 147 -24.55 -1.84 12.09
C SER A 147 -24.08 -2.82 13.18
N HIS A 148 -22.79 -3.17 13.17
CA HIS A 148 -22.21 -4.16 14.07
C HIS A 148 -21.41 -3.57 15.24
N GLY A 149 -21.38 -2.24 15.40
CA GLY A 149 -20.74 -1.61 16.55
C GLY A 149 -20.14 -0.23 16.29
N LYS A 150 -19.43 0.25 17.30
CA LYS A 150 -18.76 1.55 17.30
C LYS A 150 -17.26 1.39 17.15
N LEU A 151 -16.67 2.29 16.36
CA LEU A 151 -15.25 2.43 16.15
C LEU A 151 -14.83 3.75 16.81
N PRO A 152 -14.04 3.71 17.89
CA PRO A 152 -13.58 4.92 18.55
C PRO A 152 -12.56 5.67 17.68
N ASP A 153 -12.38 6.95 17.96
CA ASP A 153 -11.27 7.71 17.40
C ASP A 153 -9.97 7.41 18.19
N PRO A 154 -8.86 7.01 17.54
CA PRO A 154 -8.74 6.64 16.14
C PRO A 154 -9.05 5.16 15.89
N TRP A 155 -9.46 4.84 14.66
CA TRP A 155 -9.62 3.47 14.17
C TRP A 155 -8.86 3.24 12.85
N TYR A 156 -8.81 2.00 12.37
CA TYR A 156 -8.02 1.58 11.21
C TYR A 156 -8.90 0.84 10.20
N SER A 157 -8.50 0.79 8.94
CA SER A 157 -9.26 0.05 7.92
C SER A 157 -8.31 -0.48 6.87
N SER A 158 -8.46 -1.75 6.47
CA SER A 158 -7.73 -2.33 5.35
C SER A 158 -7.99 -1.57 4.05
N PHE A 159 -9.23 -1.12 3.84
CA PHE A 159 -9.64 -0.35 2.67
C PHE A 159 -9.01 1.04 2.67
N GLY A 160 -8.99 1.73 3.82
CA GLY A 160 -8.28 3.00 3.93
C GLY A 160 -6.78 2.84 3.74
N GLN A 161 -6.20 1.80 4.33
CA GLN A 161 -4.77 1.49 4.25
C GLN A 161 -4.31 1.19 2.81
N SER A 162 -5.10 0.47 2.02
CA SER A 162 -4.71 -0.01 0.69
C SER A 162 -4.47 1.11 -0.33
N GLN A 163 -4.99 2.31 -0.09
CA GLN A 163 -4.86 3.45 -1.01
C GLN A 163 -3.46 4.10 -1.01
N PHE A 164 -2.63 3.85 0.00
CA PHE A 164 -1.37 4.57 0.22
C PHE A 164 -0.13 3.94 -0.43
N PRO A 165 0.08 2.61 -0.43
CA PRO A 165 1.30 2.00 -0.97
C PRO A 165 1.66 2.42 -2.39
N LEU A 166 0.68 2.47 -3.30
CA LEU A 166 0.90 2.92 -4.69
C LEU A 166 1.35 4.38 -4.74
N GLY A 167 0.71 5.26 -3.97
CA GLY A 167 1.08 6.67 -3.88
C GLY A 167 2.51 6.86 -3.37
N ALA A 168 2.90 6.12 -2.33
CA ALA A 168 4.25 6.14 -1.79
C ALA A 168 5.28 5.61 -2.81
N GLU A 169 4.97 4.55 -3.54
CA GLU A 169 5.84 4.05 -4.62
C GLU A 169 6.04 5.09 -5.73
N ARG A 170 4.95 5.73 -6.19
CA ARG A 170 5.01 6.75 -7.22
C ARG A 170 5.80 7.98 -6.76
N LEU A 171 5.60 8.43 -5.51
CA LEU A 171 6.39 9.52 -4.93
C LEU A 171 7.89 9.18 -4.90
N TYR A 172 8.26 7.95 -4.51
CA TYR A 172 9.66 7.52 -4.57
C TYR A 172 10.21 7.59 -6.00
N ARG A 173 9.49 7.06 -7.00
CA ARG A 173 9.93 7.07 -8.40
C ARG A 173 10.10 8.48 -8.96
N LEU A 174 9.18 9.39 -8.62
CA LEU A 174 9.16 10.76 -9.15
C LEU A 174 10.14 11.71 -8.45
N THR A 175 10.46 11.46 -7.18
CA THR A 175 11.30 12.34 -6.37
C THR A 175 12.70 11.78 -6.08
N GLY A 176 12.87 10.46 -6.15
CA GLY A 176 14.08 9.76 -5.70
C GLY A 176 14.21 9.68 -4.17
N ASP A 177 13.28 10.24 -3.39
CA ASP A 177 13.39 10.30 -1.94
C ASP A 177 13.04 8.95 -1.30
N ARG A 178 14.06 8.31 -0.72
CA ARG A 178 13.97 6.98 -0.09
C ARG A 178 12.97 6.93 1.07
N LYS A 179 12.57 8.07 1.66
CA LYS A 179 11.55 8.07 2.72
C LYS A 179 10.22 7.50 2.24
N TYR A 180 9.86 7.71 0.97
CA TYR A 180 8.61 7.17 0.41
C TYR A 180 8.70 5.68 0.11
N LEU A 181 9.88 5.19 -0.30
CA LEU A 181 10.11 3.75 -0.37
C LEU A 181 9.95 3.11 1.02
N LYS A 182 10.51 3.74 2.06
CA LYS A 182 10.33 3.27 3.42
C LYS A 182 8.87 3.33 3.89
N ALA A 183 8.16 4.39 3.53
CA ALA A 183 6.74 4.53 3.83
C ALA A 183 5.93 3.38 3.21
N ARG A 184 6.16 3.08 1.93
CA ARG A 184 5.53 1.95 1.23
C ARG A 184 5.76 0.63 1.96
N GLU A 185 7.00 0.33 2.37
CA GLU A 185 7.30 -0.89 3.13
C GLU A 185 6.50 -0.97 4.43
N LEU A 186 6.53 0.10 5.24
CA LEU A 186 5.81 0.15 6.50
C LEU A 186 4.30 -0.01 6.31
N LEU A 187 3.73 0.62 5.27
CA LEU A 187 2.31 0.53 4.96
C LEU A 187 1.89 -0.88 4.52
N LEU A 188 2.73 -1.55 3.72
CA LEU A 188 2.47 -2.92 3.27
C LEU A 188 2.64 -3.94 4.40
N ASN A 189 3.62 -3.74 5.28
CA ASN A 189 3.85 -4.63 6.42
C ASN A 189 2.63 -4.74 7.34
N ALA A 190 1.74 -3.74 7.37
CA ALA A 190 0.50 -3.76 8.14
C ALA A 190 -0.44 -4.92 7.72
N PHE A 191 -0.46 -5.28 6.42
CA PHE A 191 -1.26 -6.38 5.88
C PHE A 191 -0.72 -7.77 6.22
N PHE A 192 0.46 -7.85 6.86
CA PHE A 192 1.05 -9.11 7.30
C PHE A 192 1.05 -9.23 8.83
N GLN A 193 0.49 -8.25 9.54
CA GLN A 193 0.41 -8.31 11.00
C GLN A 193 -0.85 -9.05 11.44
N PRO A 194 -0.72 -10.15 12.21
CA PRO A 194 -1.89 -10.81 12.78
C PRO A 194 -2.57 -9.89 13.80
N ARG A 195 -3.89 -10.02 13.90
CA ARG A 195 -4.68 -9.40 14.97
C ARG A 195 -4.06 -9.74 16.33
N THR A 196 -3.81 -8.71 17.12
CA THR A 196 -3.28 -8.85 18.49
C THR A 196 -4.07 -7.91 19.39
N LYS A 197 -4.60 -8.43 20.50
CA LYS A 197 -5.42 -7.66 21.43
C LYS A 197 -4.70 -6.38 21.87
N GLY A 198 -5.40 -5.25 21.82
CA GLY A 198 -4.88 -3.95 22.24
C GLY A 198 -3.88 -3.29 21.26
N ARG A 199 -3.68 -3.85 20.06
CA ARG A 199 -2.80 -3.28 19.03
C ARG A 199 -3.58 -2.95 17.76
N PRO A 200 -3.11 -2.00 16.92
CA PRO A 200 -3.68 -1.78 15.60
C PRO A 200 -3.69 -3.07 14.77
N TRP A 201 -4.80 -3.30 14.07
CA TRP A 201 -4.95 -4.46 13.19
C TRP A 201 -5.94 -4.13 12.07
N ILE A 202 -5.72 -4.74 10.91
CA ILE A 202 -6.57 -4.63 9.71
C ILE A 202 -6.70 -5.98 8.99
N VAL A 203 -6.23 -7.06 9.64
CA VAL A 203 -6.20 -8.41 9.09
C VAL A 203 -6.72 -9.40 10.13
N ASP A 204 -7.62 -10.26 9.70
CA ASP A 204 -8.11 -11.42 10.45
C ASP A 204 -7.92 -12.72 9.68
N VAL A 205 -8.02 -13.83 10.39
CA VAL A 205 -8.19 -15.16 9.81
C VAL A 205 -9.45 -15.75 10.42
N ASP A 206 -10.42 -16.11 9.58
CA ASP A 206 -11.68 -16.65 10.06
C ASP A 206 -11.55 -18.10 10.57
N ARG A 207 -12.64 -18.65 11.08
CA ARG A 207 -12.69 -20.03 11.63
C ARG A 207 -12.38 -21.11 10.59
N TYR A 208 -12.40 -20.80 9.30
CA TYR A 208 -12.08 -21.72 8.21
C TYR A 208 -10.63 -21.56 7.73
N GLY A 209 -9.85 -20.67 8.36
CA GLY A 209 -8.48 -20.39 7.94
C GLY A 209 -8.37 -19.43 6.77
N MET A 210 -9.45 -18.72 6.41
CA MET A 210 -9.46 -17.78 5.30
C MET A 210 -9.03 -16.39 5.75
N LEU A 211 -8.16 -15.76 4.95
CA LEU A 211 -7.66 -14.41 5.20
C LEU A 211 -8.74 -13.36 4.92
N TRP A 212 -8.91 -12.46 5.88
CA TRP A 212 -9.76 -11.28 5.75
C TRP A 212 -8.99 -10.01 6.01
N LEU A 213 -9.20 -9.01 5.16
CA LEU A 213 -8.69 -7.67 5.22
C LEU A 213 -9.83 -6.78 5.74
N GLU A 214 -9.81 -6.48 7.03
CA GLU A 214 -10.94 -5.86 7.73
C GLU A 214 -11.15 -4.40 7.39
N GLU A 215 -12.35 -4.08 6.89
CA GLU A 215 -12.78 -2.68 6.74
C GLU A 215 -13.04 -2.03 8.10
N TYR A 216 -13.63 -2.78 9.04
CA TYR A 216 -14.03 -2.32 10.37
C TYR A 216 -13.48 -3.25 11.48
N PRO A 217 -12.20 -3.09 11.88
CA PRO A 217 -11.58 -3.83 12.96
C PRO A 217 -12.05 -3.30 14.33
N PHE A 218 -12.99 -4.00 14.96
CA PHE A 218 -13.52 -3.57 16.26
C PHE A 218 -12.52 -3.78 17.41
N ALA A 219 -12.62 -2.94 18.44
CA ALA A 219 -11.68 -2.91 19.56
C ALA A 219 -11.77 -4.16 20.46
N ASP A 220 -12.94 -4.80 20.52
CA ASP A 220 -13.17 -6.08 21.19
C ASP A 220 -12.57 -7.27 20.42
N GLY A 221 -12.04 -7.01 19.22
CA GLY A 221 -11.46 -8.00 18.34
C GLY A 221 -12.46 -8.64 17.39
N HIS A 222 -13.73 -8.23 17.39
CA HIS A 222 -14.70 -8.69 16.40
C HIS A 222 -14.29 -8.26 14.99
N ALA A 223 -14.42 -9.16 14.02
CA ALA A 223 -14.18 -8.91 12.60
C ALA A 223 -15.52 -8.76 11.87
N SER A 224 -15.60 -7.74 11.03
CA SER A 224 -16.81 -7.39 10.28
C SER A 224 -16.97 -8.21 9.00
N HIS A 225 -15.87 -8.73 8.44
CA HIS A 225 -15.83 -9.48 7.17
C HIS A 225 -16.60 -8.78 6.04
N VAL A 226 -16.52 -7.45 5.99
CA VAL A 226 -17.22 -6.64 4.99
C VAL A 226 -16.61 -6.88 3.60
N HIS A 227 -17.46 -7.36 2.68
CA HIS A 227 -17.01 -7.93 1.41
C HIS A 227 -16.41 -6.89 0.44
N ASN A 228 -17.00 -5.69 0.33
CA ASN A 228 -16.45 -4.64 -0.52
C ASN A 228 -15.07 -4.18 -0.01
N GLY A 229 -14.90 -4.01 1.30
CA GLY A 229 -13.62 -3.67 1.91
C GLY A 229 -12.52 -4.68 1.59
N GLN A 230 -12.84 -5.98 1.67
CA GLN A 230 -11.93 -7.06 1.26
C GLN A 230 -11.47 -6.88 -0.20
N ILE A 231 -12.41 -6.72 -1.13
CA ILE A 231 -12.11 -6.63 -2.57
C ILE A 231 -11.22 -5.42 -2.87
N TYR A 232 -11.58 -4.25 -2.36
CA TYR A 232 -10.79 -3.03 -2.57
C TYR A 232 -9.41 -3.13 -1.93
N ALA A 233 -9.32 -3.69 -0.72
CA ALA A 233 -8.04 -3.84 -0.04
C ALA A 233 -7.09 -4.71 -0.85
N VAL A 234 -7.55 -5.86 -1.36
CA VAL A 234 -6.75 -6.74 -2.24
C VAL A 234 -6.35 -6.02 -3.53
N GLY A 235 -7.30 -5.39 -4.22
CA GLY A 235 -7.06 -4.71 -5.49
C GLY A 235 -6.02 -3.60 -5.40
N ASP A 236 -6.16 -2.73 -4.40
CA ASP A 236 -5.34 -1.53 -4.30
C ASP A 236 -3.98 -1.78 -3.64
N CYS A 237 -3.88 -2.70 -2.66
CA CYS A 237 -2.59 -3.00 -2.03
C CYS A 237 -1.62 -3.73 -2.97
N CYS A 238 -2.15 -4.45 -3.96
CA CYS A 238 -1.38 -5.18 -4.96
C CYS A 238 -1.20 -4.41 -6.27
N ALA A 239 -1.74 -3.19 -6.38
CA ALA A 239 -1.65 -2.39 -7.58
C ALA A 239 -0.19 -2.05 -7.90
N THR A 240 0.29 -2.48 -9.07
CA THR A 240 1.61 -2.08 -9.57
C THR A 240 1.49 -0.84 -10.46
N PRO A 241 2.49 0.05 -10.48
CA PRO A 241 2.46 1.24 -11.35
C PRO A 241 2.35 0.94 -12.85
N ASN A 242 2.65 -0.30 -13.27
CA ASN A 242 2.61 -0.73 -14.66
C ASN A 242 1.35 -1.54 -15.00
N SER A 243 0.39 -1.67 -14.07
CA SER A 243 -0.91 -2.22 -14.42
C SER A 243 -1.64 -1.20 -15.31
N PRO A 244 -2.02 -1.54 -16.55
CA PRO A 244 -2.76 -0.62 -17.40
C PRO A 244 -4.10 -0.33 -16.73
N ARG A 245 -4.22 0.84 -16.09
CA ARG A 245 -5.53 1.50 -15.97
C ARG A 245 -5.88 1.91 -17.38
N THR A 246 -6.62 1.06 -18.08
CA THR A 246 -7.10 1.38 -19.42
C THR A 246 -7.90 2.68 -19.33
N ASN A 247 -7.28 3.77 -19.77
CA ASN A 247 -7.98 4.95 -20.23
C ASN A 247 -8.81 4.50 -21.44
N ALA A 248 -10.04 4.05 -21.18
CA ALA A 248 -11.04 3.96 -22.22
C ALA A 248 -11.32 5.39 -22.69
N ARG A 249 -10.54 5.86 -23.68
CA ARG A 249 -11.04 6.87 -24.61
C ARG A 249 -12.13 6.18 -25.41
N THR A 250 -13.37 6.29 -24.96
CA THR A 250 -14.51 6.08 -25.84
C THR A 250 -14.77 7.40 -26.55
N SER A 251 -14.24 7.50 -27.77
CA SER A 251 -14.83 8.32 -28.81
C SER A 251 -16.20 7.75 -29.14
N TRP A 252 -17.26 8.51 -28.84
CA TRP A 252 -18.54 8.51 -29.52
C TRP A 252 -18.99 9.96 -29.62
#